data_AF-A0A7C6ZL98-F1
#
_entry.id   AF-A0A7C6ZL98-F1
#
_cell.length_a   1.000
_cell.length_b   1.000
_cell.length_c   1.000
_cell.angle_alpha   90.00
_cell.angle_beta   90.00
_cell.angle_gamma   90.00
#
_symmetry.space_group_name_H-M   'P 1'
#
loop_
_entity.id
_entity.type
_entity.pdbx_description
1 polymer ?
#
loop_
_entity_poly.entity_id
_entity_poly.type
_entity_poly.pdbx_seq_one_letter_code
_entity_poly.pdbx_strand_id
1 'polypeptide(L)'
;MLKVYHTVEEQIVELDHIDEKGSWLCLINPSEEEIKQVSGKTGITHDFLKHPLDNEERPRIEVEPGQFLIIIKVPVERGSEGSVIYDTIPLGIIITKDYLVTVCLDDHPIFDQLLNEPVLYTFKKTRFLLLVLIKTATLYLNYLRKLDIRSTELQQRLSHSMKNEALVELLNIQKSLVYFTTSLRANGIVMEKLTRTQLVKAEEAPATMLVKMYPEDEDLLEDAITENRQAIEMSSIYSSILTGSMDAYAAMISNNVTVVMKFLTSVTIVLSLPTIIASIYGMNVGLPFQHSPFAFLGIIGVTLGMCGIAAYALYRWNMF
;
A
#
# COMPACT_ATOMS: atom_id res chain seq x y z
N MET A 1 9.99 13.98 -21.38
CA MET A 1 9.18 15.19 -21.64
C MET A 1 9.58 16.28 -20.66
N LEU A 2 10.23 17.32 -21.19
CA LEU A 2 10.57 18.55 -20.49
C LEU A 2 9.46 19.59 -20.68
N LYS A 3 9.02 20.21 -19.57
CA LYS A 3 8.19 21.42 -19.55
C LYS A 3 8.89 22.51 -18.74
N VAL A 4 8.79 23.76 -19.17
CA VAL A 4 9.42 24.91 -18.50
C VAL A 4 8.33 25.88 -18.08
N TYR A 5 8.31 26.24 -16.79
CA TYR A 5 7.34 27.15 -16.22
C TYR A 5 8.02 28.37 -15.61
N HIS A 6 7.42 29.54 -15.79
CA HIS A 6 7.90 30.79 -15.20
C HIS A 6 6.74 31.63 -14.69
N THR A 7 6.92 32.30 -13.55
CA THR A 7 5.90 33.21 -13.01
C THR A 7 6.04 34.61 -13.63
N VAL A 8 5.04 35.06 -14.38
CA VAL A 8 4.92 36.43 -14.91
C VAL A 8 3.62 37.04 -14.36
N GLU A 9 3.71 38.21 -13.72
CA GLU A 9 2.53 38.94 -13.18
C GLU A 9 1.58 38.05 -12.33
N GLU A 10 2.15 37.23 -11.44
CA GLU A 10 1.43 36.31 -10.55
C GLU A 10 0.72 35.13 -11.24
N GLN A 11 0.95 34.91 -12.54
CA GLN A 11 0.48 33.75 -13.28
C GLN A 11 1.65 32.88 -13.75
N ILE A 12 1.44 31.57 -13.80
CA ILE A 12 2.43 30.63 -14.34
C ILE A 12 2.21 30.49 -15.84
N VAL A 13 3.25 30.79 -16.61
CA VAL A 13 3.28 30.60 -18.05
C VAL A 13 4.26 29.49 -18.42
N GLU A 14 3.89 28.68 -19.41
CA GLU A 14 4.79 27.70 -20.01
C GLU A 14 5.70 28.40 -21.03
N LEU A 15 7.01 28.12 -20.98
CA LEU A 15 8.03 28.66 -21.87
C LEU A 15 8.58 27.57 -22.79
N ASP A 16 8.91 27.93 -24.03
CA ASP A 16 9.52 27.00 -24.98
C ASP A 16 11.01 26.74 -24.69
N HIS A 17 11.67 27.62 -23.92
CA HIS A 17 13.12 27.60 -23.72
C HIS A 17 13.53 27.88 -22.26
N ILE A 18 14.62 27.22 -21.84
CA ILE A 18 15.29 27.44 -20.55
C ILE A 18 16.19 28.67 -20.64
N ASP A 19 15.60 29.86 -20.59
CA ASP A 19 16.37 31.12 -20.73
C ASP A 19 16.15 32.07 -19.54
N GLU A 20 15.01 31.97 -18.84
CA GLU A 20 14.66 32.85 -17.72
C GLU A 20 15.13 32.29 -16.36
N LYS A 21 15.78 33.13 -15.55
CA LYS A 21 16.20 32.78 -14.18
C LYS A 21 14.99 32.75 -13.25
N GLY A 22 14.97 31.78 -12.32
CA GLY A 22 13.84 31.55 -11.42
C GLY A 22 12.74 30.70 -12.04
N SER A 23 13.01 30.06 -13.18
CA SER A 23 12.07 29.14 -13.83
C SER A 23 12.07 27.78 -13.14
N TRP A 24 10.90 27.14 -13.17
CA TRP A 24 10.68 25.76 -12.77
C TRP A 24 10.72 24.84 -13.98
N LEU A 25 11.62 23.86 -13.97
CA LEU A 25 11.78 22.85 -15.00
C LEU A 25 11.13 21.54 -14.52
N CYS A 26 10.08 21.09 -15.20
CA CYS A 26 9.43 19.82 -14.91
C CYS A 26 9.85 18.76 -15.93
N LEU A 27 10.58 17.74 -15.46
CA LEU A 27 11.05 16.62 -16.25
C LEU A 27 10.23 15.37 -15.91
N ILE A 28 9.43 14.93 -16.88
CA ILE A 28 8.63 13.70 -16.78
C ILE A 28 9.19 12.69 -17.76
N ASN A 29 9.68 11.56 -17.24
CA ASN A 29 10.37 10.51 -18.02
C ASN A 29 11.32 11.09 -19.09
N PRO A 30 12.35 11.85 -18.69
CA PRO A 30 13.18 12.56 -19.65
C PRO A 30 14.09 11.62 -20.43
N SER A 31 14.29 11.93 -21.71
CA SER A 31 15.28 11.24 -22.53
C SER A 31 16.71 11.65 -22.14
N GLU A 32 17.70 10.83 -22.49
CA GLU A 32 19.13 11.17 -22.29
C GLU A 32 19.53 12.50 -22.94
N GLU A 33 18.86 12.90 -24.03
CA GLU A 33 19.07 14.20 -24.68
C GLU A 33 18.53 15.36 -23.85
N GLU A 34 17.31 15.22 -23.32
CA GLU A 34 16.70 16.21 -22.41
C GLU A 34 17.53 16.37 -21.13
N ILE A 35 18.05 15.26 -20.57
CA ILE A 35 18.93 15.28 -19.40
C ILE A 35 20.22 16.07 -19.71
N LYS A 36 20.86 15.81 -20.85
CA LYS A 36 22.07 16.55 -21.27
C LYS A 36 21.79 18.03 -21.48
N GLN A 37 20.66 18.37 -22.08
CA GLN A 37 20.24 19.76 -22.30
C GLN A 37 20.05 20.50 -20.98
N VAL A 38 19.33 19.90 -20.03
CA VAL A 38 19.10 20.50 -18.71
C VAL A 38 20.42 20.60 -17.94
N SER A 39 21.23 19.54 -17.92
CA SER A 39 22.56 19.56 -17.26
C SER A 39 23.45 20.68 -17.81
N GLY A 40 23.53 20.83 -19.14
CA GLY A 40 24.35 21.85 -19.78
C GLY A 40 23.91 23.29 -19.49
N LYS A 41 22.60 23.54 -19.40
CA LYS A 41 22.06 24.90 -19.16
C LYS A 41 21.98 25.28 -17.67
N THR A 42 21.67 24.32 -16.81
CA THR A 42 21.45 24.57 -15.37
C THR A 42 22.69 24.32 -14.51
N GLY A 43 23.68 23.59 -15.05
CA GLY A 43 24.85 23.11 -14.34
C GLY A 43 24.60 21.85 -13.50
N ILE A 44 23.38 21.34 -13.42
CA ILE A 44 23.00 20.17 -12.61
C ILE A 44 23.77 18.92 -13.06
N THR A 45 24.30 18.14 -12.11
CA THR A 45 25.00 16.88 -12.43
C THR A 45 24.03 15.86 -13.05
N HIS A 46 24.54 15.04 -13.96
CA HIS A 46 23.71 14.00 -14.60
C HIS A 46 23.14 13.03 -13.56
N ASP A 47 23.91 12.71 -12.53
CA ASP A 47 23.51 11.81 -11.45
C ASP A 47 22.28 12.37 -10.71
N PHE A 48 22.28 13.66 -10.36
CA PHE A 48 21.12 14.30 -9.69
C PHE A 48 19.83 14.22 -10.52
N LEU A 49 19.95 14.27 -11.85
CA LEU A 49 18.80 14.11 -12.76
C LEU A 49 18.40 12.64 -12.95
N LYS A 50 19.33 11.69 -12.80
CA LYS A 50 19.08 10.25 -13.00
C LYS A 50 18.59 9.53 -11.75
N HIS A 51 19.05 9.92 -10.56
CA HIS A 51 18.61 9.29 -9.30
C HIS A 51 17.09 9.17 -9.18
N PRO A 52 16.28 10.22 -9.45
CA PRO A 52 14.82 10.14 -9.33
C PRO A 52 14.14 9.24 -10.37
N LEU A 53 14.88 8.79 -11.39
CA LEU A 53 14.39 7.88 -12.44
C LEU A 53 14.62 6.41 -12.08
N ASP A 54 15.30 6.10 -10.98
CA ASP A 54 15.35 4.74 -10.44
C ASP A 54 14.14 4.51 -9.52
N ASN A 55 13.29 3.55 -9.91
CA ASN A 55 12.09 3.22 -9.16
C ASN A 55 12.38 2.75 -7.71
N GLU A 56 13.56 2.21 -7.43
CA GLU A 56 13.96 1.75 -6.09
C GLU A 56 14.68 2.84 -5.27
N GLU A 57 14.87 4.04 -5.83
CA GLU A 57 15.58 5.13 -5.18
C GLU A 57 14.89 5.54 -3.87
N ARG A 58 15.69 5.79 -2.84
CA ARG A 58 15.19 6.05 -1.48
C ARG A 58 15.11 7.55 -1.20
N PRO A 59 14.09 8.01 -0.45
CA PRO A 59 14.03 9.39 0.01
C PRO A 59 15.29 9.79 0.77
N ARG A 60 15.93 10.89 0.35
CA ARG A 60 17.11 11.45 0.98
C ARG A 60 17.29 12.92 0.64
N ILE A 61 18.20 13.57 1.36
CA ILE A 61 18.70 14.90 1.04
C ILE A 61 20.18 14.80 0.73
N GLU A 62 20.58 15.37 -0.39
CA GLU A 62 21.95 15.40 -0.88
C GLU A 62 22.32 16.84 -1.22
N VAL A 63 23.49 17.27 -0.73
CA VAL A 63 23.96 18.65 -0.85
C VAL A 63 25.33 18.66 -1.47
N GLU A 64 25.42 19.28 -2.64
CA GLU A 64 26.67 19.51 -3.36
C GLU A 64 26.91 21.02 -3.54
N PRO A 65 28.15 21.45 -3.85
CA PRO A 65 28.44 22.85 -4.11
C PRO A 65 27.56 23.44 -5.23
N GLY A 66 26.60 24.28 -4.86
CA GLY A 66 25.70 24.96 -5.80
C GLY A 66 24.44 24.16 -6.19
N GLN A 67 24.21 22.98 -5.61
CA GLN A 67 23.06 22.12 -5.91
C GLN A 67 22.52 21.44 -4.65
N PHE A 68 21.19 21.39 -4.54
CA PHE A 68 20.51 20.77 -3.42
C PHE A 68 19.45 19.81 -3.97
N LEU A 69 19.66 18.51 -3.79
CA LEU A 69 18.75 17.46 -4.24
C LEU A 69 17.98 16.91 -3.05
N ILE A 70 16.67 16.76 -3.25
CA ILE A 70 15.77 16.13 -2.32
C ILE A 70 15.01 15.08 -3.11
N ILE A 71 15.03 13.86 -2.62
CA ILE A 71 14.22 12.78 -3.16
C ILE A 71 13.15 12.45 -2.12
N ILE A 72 11.91 12.40 -2.56
CA ILE A 72 10.76 11.92 -1.78
C ILE A 72 10.02 10.85 -2.57
N LYS A 73 9.19 10.05 -1.90
CA LYS A 73 8.27 9.12 -2.56
C LYS A 73 6.88 9.72 -2.61
N VAL A 74 6.30 9.82 -3.80
CA VAL A 74 4.91 10.28 -4.02
C VAL A 74 4.01 9.08 -4.33
N PRO A 75 2.75 9.09 -3.88
CA PRO A 75 1.85 7.96 -4.08
C PRO A 75 1.18 8.02 -5.45
N VAL A 76 1.08 6.89 -6.12
CA VAL A 76 0.44 6.74 -7.44
C VAL A 76 -0.65 5.69 -7.42
N GLU A 77 -1.65 5.93 -8.26
CA GLU A 77 -2.74 4.99 -8.54
C GLU A 77 -2.43 4.31 -9.90
N ARG A 78 -2.27 2.99 -9.92
CA ARG A 78 -1.96 2.21 -11.13
C ARG A 78 -3.02 1.13 -11.37
N GLY A 79 -3.48 0.99 -12.61
CA GLY A 79 -4.42 -0.07 -13.02
C GLY A 79 -5.67 0.47 -13.73
N SER A 80 -6.52 -0.44 -14.21
CA SER A 80 -7.82 -0.14 -14.82
C SER A 80 -8.96 -0.34 -13.81
N GLU A 81 -10.16 0.16 -14.14
CA GLU A 81 -11.38 -0.01 -13.34
C GLU A 81 -11.54 -1.47 -12.87
N GLY A 82 -11.49 -1.68 -11.54
CA GLY A 82 -11.64 -2.99 -10.90
C GLY A 82 -10.37 -3.61 -10.31
N SER A 83 -9.16 -3.17 -10.70
CA SER A 83 -7.89 -3.68 -10.17
C SER A 83 -6.87 -2.57 -9.92
N VAL A 84 -7.31 -1.55 -9.19
CA VAL A 84 -6.46 -0.43 -8.81
C VAL A 84 -5.46 -0.86 -7.73
N ILE A 85 -4.18 -0.70 -8.01
CA ILE A 85 -3.07 -0.90 -7.09
C ILE A 85 -2.49 0.47 -6.76
N TYR A 86 -2.24 0.70 -5.48
CA TYR A 86 -1.58 1.91 -5.03
C TYR A 86 -0.10 1.59 -4.76
N ASP A 87 0.78 2.41 -5.33
CA ASP A 87 2.23 2.24 -5.27
C ASP A 87 2.90 3.60 -5.01
N THR A 88 4.23 3.64 -4.92
CA THR A 88 4.97 4.90 -4.77
C THR A 88 6.11 5.01 -5.77
N ILE A 89 6.31 6.20 -6.31
CA ILE A 89 7.41 6.52 -7.24
C ILE A 89 8.29 7.64 -6.66
N PRO A 90 9.59 7.69 -7.01
CA PRO A 90 10.44 8.78 -6.58
C PRO A 90 10.06 10.09 -7.29
N LEU A 91 10.10 11.19 -6.56
CA LEU A 91 10.08 12.54 -7.06
C LEU A 91 11.34 13.24 -6.57
N GLY A 92 12.17 13.66 -7.51
CA GLY A 92 13.35 14.47 -7.26
C GLY A 92 13.02 15.95 -7.35
N ILE A 93 13.51 16.72 -6.40
CA ILE A 93 13.42 18.18 -6.36
C ILE A 93 14.85 18.69 -6.23
N ILE A 94 15.32 19.36 -7.28
CA ILE A 94 16.69 19.87 -7.38
C ILE A 94 16.62 21.39 -7.39
N ILE A 95 17.32 22.01 -6.46
CA ILE A 95 17.37 23.45 -6.30
C ILE A 95 18.79 23.92 -6.59
N THR A 96 18.90 24.90 -7.49
CA THR A 96 20.16 25.58 -7.81
C THR A 96 20.03 27.08 -7.55
N LYS A 97 21.07 27.87 -7.85
CA LYS A 97 21.02 29.33 -7.70
C LYS A 97 19.98 29.98 -8.62
N ASP A 98 19.81 29.48 -9.83
CA ASP A 98 18.99 30.13 -10.85
C ASP A 98 17.76 29.29 -11.24
N TYR A 99 17.72 27.99 -10.94
CA TYR A 99 16.63 27.10 -11.38
C TYR A 99 16.12 26.18 -10.27
N LEU A 100 14.85 25.80 -10.41
CA LEU A 100 14.19 24.74 -9.67
C LEU A 100 13.84 23.63 -10.67
N VAL A 101 14.19 22.38 -10.39
CA VAL A 101 13.95 21.25 -11.29
C VAL A 101 13.25 20.14 -10.56
N THR A 102 12.13 19.66 -11.09
CA THR A 102 11.46 18.45 -10.61
C THR A 102 11.65 17.34 -11.62
N VAL A 103 12.03 16.15 -11.15
CA VAL A 103 12.23 14.97 -11.99
C VAL A 103 11.38 13.82 -11.47
N CYS A 104 10.58 13.22 -12.35
CA CYS A 104 9.76 12.07 -12.01
C CYS A 104 9.71 11.08 -13.18
N LEU A 105 9.51 9.80 -12.84
CA LEU A 105 9.44 8.71 -13.82
C LEU A 105 8.12 8.71 -14.60
N ASP A 106 7.01 9.08 -13.96
CA ASP A 106 5.69 9.14 -14.57
C ASP A 106 5.10 10.55 -14.42
N ASP A 107 4.10 10.85 -15.25
CA ASP A 107 3.26 12.03 -15.02
C ASP A 107 2.49 11.87 -13.70
N HIS A 108 2.38 12.94 -12.94
CA HIS A 108 1.90 12.87 -11.56
C HIS A 108 0.95 14.03 -11.24
N PRO A 109 -0.20 13.77 -10.58
CA PRO A 109 -1.21 14.79 -10.25
C PRO A 109 -0.69 15.98 -9.44
N ILE A 110 0.45 15.80 -8.76
CA ILE A 110 1.08 16.87 -7.99
C ILE A 110 1.49 18.05 -8.85
N PHE A 111 1.88 17.83 -10.12
CA PHE A 111 2.29 18.90 -11.01
C PHE A 111 1.10 19.80 -11.36
N ASP A 112 -0.05 19.20 -11.68
CA ASP A 112 -1.28 19.95 -11.92
C ASP A 112 -1.78 20.67 -10.65
N GLN A 113 -1.65 20.03 -9.48
CA GLN A 113 -2.01 20.66 -8.21
C GLN A 113 -1.11 21.87 -7.89
N LEU A 114 0.16 21.84 -8.28
CA LEU A 114 1.08 22.97 -8.13
C LEU A 114 0.77 24.09 -9.13
N LEU A 115 0.48 23.74 -10.39
CA LEU A 115 0.14 24.73 -11.43
C LEU A 115 -1.14 25.50 -11.12
N ASN A 116 -2.11 24.84 -10.47
CA ASN A 116 -3.37 25.45 -10.06
C ASN A 116 -3.30 26.16 -8.70
N GLU A 117 -2.13 26.22 -8.06
CA GLU A 117 -1.96 26.87 -6.77
C GLU A 117 -1.88 28.40 -6.95
N PRO A 118 -2.83 29.18 -6.41
CA PRO A 118 -3.01 30.60 -6.76
C PRO A 118 -1.88 31.54 -6.31
N VAL A 119 -0.95 31.07 -5.47
CA VAL A 119 0.15 31.89 -4.90
C VAL A 119 1.52 31.23 -5.15
N LEU A 120 1.62 30.40 -6.20
CA LEU A 120 2.88 29.75 -6.53
C LEU A 120 3.80 30.69 -7.33
N TYR A 121 4.88 31.12 -6.67
CA TYR A 121 5.96 31.86 -7.30
C TYR A 121 7.15 30.94 -7.56
N THR A 122 7.51 30.70 -8.83
CA THR A 122 8.59 29.76 -9.22
C THR A 122 9.96 30.15 -8.65
N PHE A 123 10.18 31.44 -8.37
CA PHE A 123 11.40 31.95 -7.74
C PHE A 123 11.48 31.69 -6.22
N LYS A 124 10.36 31.41 -5.54
CA LYS A 124 10.33 31.08 -4.09
C LYS A 124 10.60 29.58 -3.88
N LYS A 125 11.86 29.17 -4.05
CA LYS A 125 12.31 27.76 -4.03
C LYS A 125 11.95 27.01 -2.74
N THR A 126 12.14 27.63 -1.57
CA THR A 126 11.77 27.02 -0.28
C THR A 126 10.27 26.75 -0.25
N ARG A 127 9.44 27.78 -0.53
CA ARG A 127 7.98 27.63 -0.55
C ARG A 127 7.52 26.57 -1.54
N PHE A 128 8.10 26.52 -2.74
CA PHE A 128 7.79 25.45 -3.70
C PHE A 128 8.06 24.06 -3.12
N LEU A 129 9.24 23.85 -2.54
CA LEU A 129 9.58 22.59 -1.89
C LEU A 129 8.55 22.22 -0.81
N LEU A 130 8.22 23.15 0.07
CA LEU A 130 7.26 22.89 1.15
C LEU A 130 5.86 22.59 0.60
N LEU A 131 5.44 23.29 -0.46
CA LEU A 131 4.19 23.00 -1.17
C LEU A 131 4.18 21.59 -1.76
N VAL A 132 5.29 21.11 -2.34
CA VAL A 132 5.40 19.71 -2.79
C VAL A 132 5.23 18.74 -1.61
N LEU A 133 5.85 19.02 -0.47
CA LEU A 133 5.78 18.16 0.72
C LEU A 133 4.36 18.06 1.28
N ILE A 134 3.67 19.19 1.47
CA ILE A 134 2.29 19.21 1.98
C ILE A 134 1.33 18.54 0.97
N LYS A 135 1.39 18.89 -0.33
CA LYS A 135 0.53 18.27 -1.35
C LYS A 135 0.74 16.77 -1.44
N THR A 136 1.99 16.31 -1.28
CA THR A 136 2.31 14.88 -1.21
C THR A 136 1.63 14.22 0.00
N ALA A 137 1.75 14.81 1.19
CA ALA A 137 1.12 14.29 2.41
C ALA A 137 -0.41 14.24 2.29
N THR A 138 -1.03 15.31 1.78
CA THR A 138 -2.48 15.37 1.51
C THR A 138 -2.91 14.29 0.50
N LEU A 139 -2.11 14.03 -0.54
CA LEU A 139 -2.42 12.98 -1.53
C LEU A 139 -2.38 11.58 -0.92
N TYR A 140 -1.40 11.29 -0.04
CA TYR A 140 -1.38 10.06 0.74
C TYR A 140 -2.64 9.90 1.59
N LEU A 141 -3.06 10.95 2.32
CA LEU A 141 -4.28 10.92 3.14
C LEU A 141 -5.52 10.61 2.30
N ASN A 142 -5.62 11.20 1.10
CA ASN A 142 -6.74 10.94 0.19
C ASN A 142 -6.78 9.48 -0.28
N TYR A 143 -5.65 8.90 -0.66
CA TYR A 143 -5.59 7.49 -1.08
C TYR A 143 -5.79 6.52 0.08
N LEU A 144 -5.30 6.84 1.28
CA LEU A 144 -5.56 6.05 2.48
C LEU A 144 -7.07 5.96 2.78
N ARG A 145 -7.82 7.05 2.62
CA ARG A 145 -9.29 7.03 2.74
C ARG A 145 -9.95 6.14 1.69
N LYS A 146 -9.50 6.20 0.43
CA LYS A 146 -10.01 5.31 -0.63
C LYS A 146 -9.75 3.83 -0.31
N LEU A 147 -8.53 3.51 0.15
CA LEU A 147 -8.14 2.16 0.55
C LEU A 147 -8.97 1.63 1.73
N ASP A 148 -9.26 2.47 2.73
CA ASP A 148 -10.06 2.10 3.90
C ASP A 148 -11.52 1.75 3.54
N ILE A 149 -12.15 2.61 2.73
CA ILE A 149 -13.51 2.37 2.21
C ILE A 149 -13.54 1.06 1.42
N ARG A 150 -12.59 0.88 0.49
CA ARG A 150 -12.52 -0.33 -0.34
C ARG A 150 -12.25 -1.59 0.47
N SER A 151 -11.37 -1.51 1.47
CA SER A 151 -11.08 -2.61 2.39
C SER A 151 -12.33 -3.02 3.15
N THR A 152 -13.10 -2.05 3.65
CA THR A 152 -14.36 -2.30 4.38
C THR A 152 -15.41 -3.00 3.50
N GLU A 153 -15.58 -2.56 2.24
CA GLU A 153 -16.46 -3.20 1.27
C GLU A 153 -16.09 -4.67 1.01
N LEU A 154 -14.78 -4.94 0.83
CA LEU A 154 -14.28 -6.29 0.57
C LEU A 154 -14.43 -7.21 1.78
N GLN A 155 -14.21 -6.69 2.98
CA GLN A 155 -14.44 -7.41 4.24
C GLN A 155 -15.93 -7.81 4.40
N GLN A 156 -16.87 -6.92 4.07
CA GLN A 156 -18.30 -7.26 4.02
C GLN A 156 -18.61 -8.34 2.98
N ARG A 157 -17.98 -8.32 1.81
CA ARG A 157 -18.19 -9.37 0.79
C ARG A 157 -17.68 -10.73 1.27
N LEU A 158 -16.56 -10.77 2.00
CA LEU A 158 -15.98 -12.00 2.56
C LEU A 158 -16.81 -12.62 3.67
N SER A 159 -17.49 -11.81 4.50
CA SER A 159 -18.38 -12.34 5.55
C SER A 159 -19.59 -13.09 4.98
N HIS A 160 -20.05 -12.71 3.78
CA HIS A 160 -21.21 -13.32 3.12
C HIS A 160 -20.85 -14.43 2.12
N SER A 161 -19.75 -14.29 1.40
CA SER A 161 -19.28 -15.30 0.45
C SER A 161 -17.75 -15.32 0.51
N MET A 162 -17.16 -16.38 1.07
CA MET A 162 -15.71 -16.59 1.13
C MET A 162 -15.14 -16.81 -0.28
N LYS A 163 -15.10 -15.76 -1.09
CA LYS A 163 -14.59 -15.77 -2.47
C LYS A 163 -13.10 -15.46 -2.46
N ASN A 164 -12.31 -16.31 -3.11
CA ASN A 164 -10.86 -16.14 -3.25
C ASN A 164 -10.47 -14.78 -3.86
N GLU A 165 -11.29 -14.24 -4.77
CA GLU A 165 -11.05 -12.94 -5.41
C GLU A 165 -10.99 -11.79 -4.40
N ALA A 166 -11.92 -11.74 -3.44
CA ALA A 166 -11.95 -10.70 -2.42
C ALA A 166 -10.73 -10.79 -1.49
N LEU A 167 -10.24 -12.01 -1.22
CA LEU A 167 -9.01 -12.21 -0.45
C LEU A 167 -7.78 -11.67 -1.20
N VAL A 168 -7.69 -11.93 -2.51
CA VAL A 168 -6.59 -11.39 -3.36
C VAL A 168 -6.62 -9.87 -3.41
N GLU A 169 -7.81 -9.26 -3.55
CA GLU A 169 -7.94 -7.80 -3.50
C GLU A 169 -7.51 -7.23 -2.13
N LEU A 170 -7.90 -7.86 -1.03
CA LEU A 170 -7.45 -7.46 0.30
C LEU A 170 -5.92 -7.57 0.46
N LEU A 171 -5.29 -8.62 -0.11
CA LEU A 171 -3.82 -8.75 -0.10
C LEU A 171 -3.14 -7.61 -0.89
N ASN A 172 -3.73 -7.16 -2.00
CA ASN A 172 -3.21 -6.01 -2.76
C ASN A 172 -3.33 -4.70 -1.97
N ILE A 173 -4.43 -4.50 -1.24
CA ILE A 173 -4.58 -3.36 -0.32
C ILE A 173 -3.53 -3.42 0.78
N GLN A 174 -3.33 -4.59 1.39
CA GLN A 174 -2.31 -4.79 2.42
C GLN A 174 -0.91 -4.43 1.90
N LYS A 175 -0.56 -4.88 0.69
CA LYS A 175 0.71 -4.54 0.03
C LYS A 175 0.85 -3.02 -0.17
N SER A 176 -0.22 -2.37 -0.63
CA SER A 176 -0.26 -0.92 -0.84
C SER A 176 -0.03 -0.14 0.47
N LEU A 177 -0.69 -0.54 1.56
CA LEU A 177 -0.52 0.07 2.88
C LEU A 177 0.93 -0.06 3.40
N VAL A 178 1.58 -1.20 3.15
CA VAL A 178 3.00 -1.41 3.52
C VAL A 178 3.93 -0.49 2.72
N TYR A 179 3.72 -0.34 1.40
CA TYR A 179 4.50 0.60 0.59
C TYR A 179 4.32 2.05 1.04
N PHE A 180 3.08 2.45 1.33
CA PHE A 180 2.77 3.79 1.84
C PHE A 180 3.43 4.02 3.20
N THR A 181 3.29 3.08 4.14
CA THR A 181 3.89 3.20 5.48
C THR A 181 5.40 3.38 5.39
N THR A 182 6.07 2.58 4.56
CA THR A 182 7.52 2.65 4.34
C THR A 182 7.93 3.99 3.74
N SER A 183 7.20 4.44 2.71
CA SER A 183 7.49 5.69 1.98
C SER A 183 7.24 6.93 2.84
N LEU A 184 6.14 6.97 3.59
CA LEU A 184 5.80 8.05 4.51
C LEU A 184 6.81 8.18 5.66
N ARG A 185 7.30 7.05 6.20
CA ARG A 185 8.36 7.07 7.22
C ARG A 185 9.67 7.65 6.65
N ALA A 186 10.05 7.23 5.44
CA ALA A 186 11.24 7.74 4.78
C ALA A 186 11.13 9.24 4.45
N ASN A 187 9.97 9.68 3.95
CA ASN A 187 9.66 11.09 3.73
C ASN A 187 9.70 11.88 5.05
N GLY A 188 9.17 11.33 6.15
CA GLY A 188 9.22 11.95 7.48
C GLY A 188 10.65 12.20 7.96
N ILE A 189 11.58 11.28 7.72
CA ILE A 189 13.00 11.46 8.03
C ILE A 189 13.61 12.60 7.20
N VAL A 190 13.25 12.70 5.93
CA VAL A 190 13.66 13.82 5.06
C VAL A 190 13.14 15.15 5.62
N MET A 191 11.86 15.22 5.99
CA MET A 191 11.27 16.44 6.57
C MET A 191 11.93 16.82 7.90
N GLU A 192 12.20 15.87 8.80
CA GLU A 192 12.91 16.13 10.06
C GLU A 192 14.33 16.68 9.81
N LYS A 193 15.05 16.12 8.83
CA LYS A 193 16.39 16.58 8.44
C LYS A 193 16.35 17.98 7.83
N LEU A 194 15.31 18.31 7.07
CA LEU A 194 15.09 19.68 6.57
C LEU A 194 14.97 20.66 7.75
N THR A 195 14.13 20.37 8.75
CA THR A 195 13.94 21.22 9.94
C THR A 195 15.22 21.40 10.74
N ARG A 196 15.99 20.32 10.96
CA ARG A 196 17.09 20.32 11.93
C ARG A 196 18.42 20.78 11.37
N THR A 197 18.67 20.58 10.07
CA THR A 197 20.05 20.65 9.55
C THR A 197 20.15 21.43 8.24
N GLN A 198 19.11 21.44 7.40
CA GLN A 198 19.22 21.98 6.05
C GLN A 198 18.45 23.28 5.81
N LEU A 199 17.53 23.66 6.71
CA LEU A 199 16.83 24.94 6.66
C LEU A 199 17.29 25.81 7.82
N VAL A 200 18.05 26.85 7.50
CA VAL A 200 18.47 27.88 8.46
C VAL A 200 17.56 29.09 8.29
N LYS A 201 17.26 29.78 9.39
CA LYS A 201 16.48 31.03 9.37
C LYS A 201 17.09 32.02 8.38
N ALA A 202 16.26 32.69 7.60
CA ALA A 202 16.71 33.56 6.51
C ALA A 202 17.68 34.66 6.97
N GLU A 203 17.56 35.11 8.22
CA GLU A 203 18.42 36.11 8.87
C GLU A 203 19.85 35.61 9.16
N GLU A 204 20.00 34.30 9.42
CA GLU A 204 21.27 33.66 9.82
C GLU A 204 21.90 32.89 8.64
N ALA A 205 21.14 32.67 7.57
CA ALA A 205 21.56 31.88 6.43
C ALA A 205 22.61 32.60 5.56
N PRO A 206 23.76 31.97 5.26
CA PRO A 206 24.74 32.52 4.33
C PRO A 206 24.11 32.89 2.97
N ALA A 207 24.65 33.91 2.31
CA ALA A 207 24.17 34.30 0.97
C ALA A 207 24.29 33.18 -0.07
N THR A 208 25.18 32.21 0.15
CA THR A 208 25.41 31.04 -0.71
C THR A 208 24.39 29.91 -0.48
N MET A 209 23.58 29.98 0.58
CA MET A 209 22.60 28.95 0.91
C MET A 209 21.40 29.02 -0.05
N LEU A 210 21.11 27.89 -0.69
CA LEU A 210 20.10 27.80 -1.76
C LEU A 210 18.66 27.75 -1.24
N VAL A 211 18.49 27.26 -0.01
CA VAL A 211 17.19 27.10 0.66
C VAL A 211 17.26 27.77 2.02
N LYS A 212 16.32 28.68 2.29
CA LYS A 212 16.28 29.49 3.51
C LYS A 212 14.89 29.41 4.12
N MET A 213 14.81 29.36 5.45
CA MET A 213 13.54 29.35 6.15
C MET A 213 13.06 30.78 6.40
N TYR A 214 11.92 31.14 5.82
CA TYR A 214 11.21 32.37 6.14
C TYR A 214 10.14 32.11 7.21
N PRO A 215 9.73 33.10 8.02
CA PRO A 215 8.75 32.88 9.10
C PRO A 215 7.44 32.25 8.61
N GLU A 216 6.92 32.70 7.47
CA GLU A 216 5.70 32.16 6.85
C GLU A 216 5.88 30.72 6.28
N ASP A 217 7.13 30.26 6.10
CA ASP A 217 7.44 28.93 5.57
C ASP A 217 7.57 27.89 6.71
N GLU A 218 7.75 28.33 7.96
CA GLU A 218 7.88 27.44 9.12
C GLU A 218 6.58 26.68 9.37
N ASP A 219 5.45 27.40 9.36
CA ASP A 219 4.10 26.83 9.50
C ASP A 219 3.81 25.78 8.42
N LEU A 220 4.17 26.06 7.16
CA LEU A 220 3.96 25.12 6.03
C LEU A 220 4.73 23.81 6.21
N LEU A 221 5.95 23.87 6.74
CA LEU A 221 6.73 22.66 7.03
C LEU A 221 6.14 21.88 8.21
N GLU A 222 5.71 22.57 9.27
CA GLU A 222 5.07 21.94 10.42
C GLU A 222 3.77 21.25 10.04
N ASP A 223 2.96 21.88 9.19
CA ASP A 223 1.75 21.29 8.62
C ASP A 223 2.09 20.04 7.79
N ALA A 224 3.10 20.11 6.92
CA ALA A 224 3.53 18.97 6.11
C ALA A 224 4.01 17.79 6.97
N ILE A 225 4.76 18.07 8.04
CA ILE A 225 5.20 17.05 9.01
C ILE A 225 4.00 16.45 9.74
N THR A 226 3.05 17.28 10.16
CA THR A 226 1.84 16.86 10.88
C THR A 226 0.96 15.97 10.01
N GLU A 227 0.68 16.37 8.77
CA GLU A 227 -0.08 15.55 7.80
C GLU A 227 0.65 14.24 7.48
N ASN A 228 1.97 14.28 7.26
CA ASN A 228 2.75 13.08 6.99
C ASN A 228 2.71 12.12 8.19
N ARG A 229 2.83 12.64 9.43
CA ARG A 229 2.71 11.84 10.65
C ARG A 229 1.32 11.22 10.78
N GLN A 230 0.26 11.98 10.50
CA GLN A 230 -1.11 11.47 10.47
C GLN A 230 -1.25 10.32 9.45
N ALA A 231 -0.69 10.48 8.25
CA ALA A 231 -0.70 9.44 7.23
C ALA A 231 0.05 8.16 7.66
N ILE A 232 1.17 8.29 8.39
CA ILE A 232 1.89 7.14 8.98
C ILE A 232 0.99 6.40 9.98
N GLU A 233 0.34 7.12 10.89
CA GLU A 233 -0.55 6.50 11.88
C GLU A 233 -1.74 5.82 11.21
N MET A 234 -2.42 6.49 10.28
CA MET A 234 -3.55 5.92 9.53
C MET A 234 -3.15 4.67 8.76
N SER A 235 -2.05 4.71 8.01
CA SER A 235 -1.57 3.53 7.25
C SER A 235 -1.22 2.35 8.16
N SER A 236 -0.61 2.61 9.32
CA SER A 236 -0.29 1.57 10.32
C SER A 236 -1.55 0.97 10.96
N ILE A 237 -2.54 1.81 11.30
CA ILE A 237 -3.83 1.36 11.85
C ILE A 237 -4.56 0.49 10.84
N TYR A 238 -4.71 0.97 9.59
CA TYR A 238 -5.40 0.22 8.54
C TYR A 238 -4.72 -1.11 8.23
N SER A 239 -3.38 -1.14 8.17
CA SER A 239 -2.61 -2.37 7.99
C SER A 239 -2.85 -3.36 9.14
N SER A 240 -2.89 -2.85 10.38
CA SER A 240 -3.10 -3.69 11.57
C SER A 240 -4.52 -4.28 11.62
N ILE A 241 -5.53 -3.47 11.29
CA ILE A 241 -6.92 -3.91 11.19
C ILE A 241 -7.04 -4.98 10.11
N LEU A 242 -6.50 -4.73 8.92
CA LEU A 242 -6.61 -5.66 7.80
C LEU A 242 -5.90 -7.00 8.09
N THR A 243 -4.73 -6.96 8.71
CA THR A 243 -4.02 -8.18 9.16
C THR A 243 -4.88 -8.97 10.17
N GLY A 244 -5.42 -8.29 11.19
CA GLY A 244 -6.30 -8.93 12.18
C GLY A 244 -7.57 -9.52 11.58
N SER A 245 -8.18 -8.83 10.61
CA SER A 245 -9.35 -9.33 9.87
C SER A 245 -8.99 -10.59 9.05
N MET A 246 -7.85 -10.60 8.36
CA MET A 246 -7.40 -11.78 7.60
C MET A 246 -7.16 -13.00 8.51
N ASP A 247 -6.55 -12.82 9.68
CA ASP A 247 -6.33 -13.89 10.65
C ASP A 247 -7.67 -14.45 11.17
N ALA A 248 -8.63 -13.57 11.45
CA ALA A 248 -9.99 -13.98 11.85
C ALA A 248 -10.69 -14.79 10.75
N TYR A 249 -10.58 -14.37 9.49
CA TYR A 249 -11.13 -15.13 8.36
C TYR A 249 -10.44 -16.49 8.19
N ALA A 250 -9.11 -16.57 8.34
CA ALA A 250 -8.39 -17.83 8.30
C ALA A 250 -8.86 -18.80 9.39
N ALA A 251 -9.10 -18.28 10.60
CA ALA A 251 -9.66 -19.05 11.72
C ALA A 251 -11.09 -19.54 11.42
N MET A 252 -11.95 -18.69 10.83
CA MET A 252 -13.30 -19.09 10.42
C MET A 252 -13.28 -20.18 9.34
N ILE A 253 -12.40 -20.07 8.35
CA ILE A 253 -12.22 -21.11 7.30
C ILE A 253 -11.79 -22.43 7.93
N SER A 254 -10.79 -22.40 8.82
CA SER A 254 -10.32 -23.59 9.54
C SER A 254 -11.42 -24.25 10.38
N ASN A 255 -12.25 -23.44 11.04
CA ASN A 255 -13.41 -23.94 11.78
C ASN A 255 -14.43 -24.63 10.85
N ASN A 256 -14.72 -24.03 9.68
CA ASN A 256 -15.63 -24.63 8.71
C ASN A 256 -15.10 -25.98 8.18
N VAL A 257 -13.81 -26.08 7.87
CA VAL A 257 -13.17 -27.34 7.49
C VAL A 257 -13.28 -28.37 8.62
N THR A 258 -13.04 -27.95 9.86
CA THR A 258 -13.16 -28.81 11.03
C THR A 258 -14.59 -29.34 11.20
N VAL A 259 -15.61 -28.50 11.00
CA VAL A 259 -17.03 -28.92 11.07
C VAL A 259 -17.35 -29.94 9.97
N VAL A 260 -16.94 -29.68 8.73
CA VAL A 260 -17.16 -30.63 7.61
C VAL A 260 -16.43 -31.96 7.84
N MET A 261 -15.19 -31.92 8.34
CA MET A 261 -14.41 -33.10 8.69
C MET A 261 -15.07 -33.92 9.81
N LYS A 262 -15.57 -33.25 10.86
CA LYS A 262 -16.31 -33.91 11.94
C LYS A 262 -17.56 -34.61 11.43
N PHE A 263 -18.32 -33.94 10.55
CA PHE A 263 -19.51 -34.51 9.92
C PHE A 263 -19.19 -35.71 9.02
N LEU A 264 -18.19 -35.62 8.14
CA LEU A 264 -17.78 -36.75 7.29
C LEU A 264 -17.26 -37.92 8.13
N THR A 265 -16.50 -37.63 9.18
CA THR A 265 -15.96 -38.66 10.09
C THR A 265 -17.08 -39.36 10.85
N SER A 266 -18.06 -38.60 11.37
CA SER A 266 -19.19 -39.17 12.11
C SER A 266 -20.07 -40.05 11.23
N VAL A 267 -20.37 -39.61 10.00
CA VAL A 267 -21.06 -40.43 8.99
C VAL A 267 -20.28 -41.70 8.66
N THR A 268 -18.96 -41.58 8.47
CA THR A 268 -18.09 -42.73 8.15
C THR A 268 -18.07 -43.76 9.29
N ILE A 269 -17.94 -43.32 10.55
CA ILE A 269 -17.96 -44.21 11.72
C ILE A 269 -19.30 -44.95 11.80
N VAL A 270 -20.42 -44.24 11.66
CA VAL A 270 -21.76 -44.86 11.74
C VAL A 270 -21.98 -45.87 10.60
N LEU A 271 -21.54 -45.57 9.37
CA LEU A 271 -21.66 -46.49 8.23
C LEU A 271 -20.68 -47.68 8.26
N SER A 272 -19.54 -47.53 8.94
CA SER A 272 -18.55 -48.62 9.07
C SER A 272 -19.06 -49.78 9.93
N LEU A 273 -19.89 -49.50 10.94
CA LEU A 273 -20.41 -50.53 11.86
C LEU A 273 -21.28 -51.59 11.17
N PRO A 274 -22.33 -51.23 10.38
CA PRO A 274 -23.08 -52.21 9.59
C PRO A 274 -22.20 -52.96 8.59
N THR A 275 -21.25 -52.26 7.97
CA THR A 275 -20.35 -52.85 6.96
C THR A 275 -19.48 -53.95 7.54
N ILE A 276 -18.91 -53.72 8.73
CA ILE A 276 -18.09 -54.74 9.44
C ILE A 276 -18.94 -55.97 9.79
N ILE A 277 -20.14 -55.76 10.33
CA ILE A 277 -21.03 -56.85 10.73
C ILE A 277 -21.49 -57.66 9.51
N ALA A 278 -21.91 -56.97 8.45
CA ALA A 278 -22.29 -57.59 7.19
C ALA A 278 -21.12 -58.34 6.54
N SER A 279 -19.90 -57.79 6.62
CA SER A 279 -18.70 -58.47 6.12
C SER A 279 -18.39 -59.74 6.89
N ILE A 280 -18.50 -59.74 8.23
CA ILE A 280 -18.26 -60.93 9.07
C ILE A 280 -19.32 -62.00 8.78
N TYR A 281 -20.60 -61.63 8.76
CA TYR A 281 -21.70 -62.58 8.52
C TYR A 281 -21.89 -62.95 7.04
N GLY A 282 -21.20 -62.27 6.12
CA GLY A 282 -21.10 -62.61 4.71
C GLY A 282 -19.94 -63.57 4.39
N MET A 283 -19.13 -63.96 5.38
CA MET A 283 -18.05 -64.92 5.16
C MET A 283 -18.60 -66.34 4.96
N ASN A 284 -18.05 -67.07 4.00
CA ASN A 284 -18.38 -68.48 3.74
C ASN A 284 -17.69 -69.44 4.74
N VAL A 285 -17.82 -69.15 6.04
CA VAL A 285 -17.31 -69.98 7.15
C VAL A 285 -18.47 -70.31 8.09
N GLY A 286 -18.37 -71.42 8.84
CA GLY A 286 -19.41 -71.78 9.81
C GLY A 286 -19.48 -70.77 10.94
N LEU A 287 -20.57 -70.00 11.00
CA LEU A 287 -20.76 -68.93 11.97
C LEU A 287 -21.73 -69.34 13.10
N PRO A 288 -21.53 -68.81 14.31
CA PRO A 288 -22.49 -69.00 15.40
C PRO A 288 -23.86 -68.44 15.00
N PHE A 289 -24.93 -69.13 15.37
CA PHE A 289 -26.33 -68.78 15.08
C PHE A 289 -26.76 -68.77 13.59
N GLN A 290 -25.92 -69.20 12.65
CA GLN A 290 -26.22 -69.16 11.20
C GLN A 290 -27.46 -69.97 10.78
N HIS A 291 -27.81 -71.05 11.49
CA HIS A 291 -28.98 -71.89 11.20
C HIS A 291 -30.25 -71.51 11.98
N SER A 292 -30.20 -70.45 12.79
CA SER A 292 -31.36 -70.00 13.57
C SER A 292 -32.34 -69.19 12.70
N PRO A 293 -33.66 -69.44 12.78
CA PRO A 293 -34.66 -68.66 12.04
C PRO A 293 -34.69 -67.17 12.47
N PHE A 294 -34.14 -66.83 13.64
CA PHE A 294 -34.06 -65.45 14.13
C PHE A 294 -32.72 -64.75 13.86
N ALA A 295 -31.77 -65.41 13.18
CA ALA A 295 -30.41 -64.90 12.98
C ALA A 295 -30.39 -63.53 12.28
N PHE A 296 -31.15 -63.39 11.19
CA PHE A 296 -31.25 -62.13 10.43
C PHE A 296 -31.76 -60.97 11.29
N LEU A 297 -32.83 -61.23 12.05
CA LEU A 297 -33.47 -60.21 12.90
C LEU A 297 -32.56 -59.80 14.07
N GLY A 298 -31.82 -60.75 14.64
CA GLY A 298 -30.82 -60.51 15.68
C GLY A 298 -29.64 -59.67 15.19
N ILE A 299 -29.09 -59.99 14.00
CA ILE A 299 -27.98 -59.23 13.40
C ILE A 299 -28.40 -57.78 13.13
N ILE A 300 -29.60 -57.57 12.56
CA ILE A 300 -30.14 -56.23 12.33
C ILE A 300 -30.32 -55.49 13.65
N GLY A 301 -30.91 -56.12 14.67
CA GLY A 301 -31.13 -55.50 15.98
C GLY A 301 -29.83 -55.06 16.65
N VAL A 302 -28.81 -55.92 16.65
CA VAL A 302 -27.48 -55.59 17.21
C VAL A 302 -26.81 -54.48 16.40
N THR A 303 -26.88 -54.54 15.06
CA THR A 303 -26.32 -53.51 14.18
C THR A 303 -26.94 -52.15 14.43
N LEU A 304 -28.28 -52.07 14.45
CA LEU A 304 -29.01 -50.83 14.74
C LEU A 304 -28.72 -50.32 16.15
N GLY A 305 -28.64 -51.22 17.14
CA GLY A 305 -28.27 -50.88 18.51
C GLY A 305 -26.87 -50.25 18.59
N MET A 306 -25.87 -50.86 17.95
CA MET A 306 -24.50 -50.31 17.91
C MET A 306 -24.43 -49.00 17.15
N CYS A 307 -25.14 -48.85 16.02
CA CYS A 307 -25.23 -47.58 15.30
C CYS A 307 -25.87 -46.49 16.15
N GLY A 308 -26.95 -46.80 16.87
CA GLY A 308 -27.62 -45.86 17.77
C GLY A 308 -26.72 -45.41 18.92
N ILE A 309 -25.98 -46.33 19.54
CA ILE A 309 -25.00 -46.02 20.60
C ILE A 309 -23.88 -45.14 20.05
N ALA A 310 -23.33 -45.48 18.88
CA ALA A 310 -22.26 -44.71 18.24
C ALA A 310 -22.74 -43.30 17.86
N ALA A 311 -23.92 -43.18 17.26
CA ALA A 311 -24.51 -41.89 16.92
C ALA A 311 -24.77 -41.03 18.17
N TYR A 312 -25.28 -41.62 19.25
CA TYR A 312 -25.49 -40.92 20.52
C TYR A 312 -24.18 -40.46 21.17
N ALA A 313 -23.14 -41.30 21.16
CA ALA A 313 -21.82 -40.94 21.67
C ALA A 313 -21.19 -39.79 20.87
N LEU A 314 -21.27 -39.86 19.53
CA LEU A 314 -20.78 -38.81 18.62
C LEU A 314 -21.55 -37.49 18.80
N TYR A 315 -22.87 -37.56 19.01
CA TYR A 315 -23.69 -36.39 19.36
C TYR A 315 -23.25 -35.76 20.67
N ARG A 316 -23.04 -36.57 21.72
CA ARG A 316 -22.55 -36.07 23.03
C ARG A 316 -21.16 -35.42 22.93
N TRP A 317 -20.34 -35.84 21.97
CA TRP A 317 -19.01 -35.27 21.72
C TRP A 317 -19.01 -34.08 20.77
N ASN A 318 -20.17 -33.57 20.33
CA ASN A 318 -20.27 -32.42 19.44
C ASN A 318 -19.48 -32.62 18.12
N MET A 319 -19.57 -33.85 17.60
CA MET A 319 -19.06 -34.27 16.28
C MET A 319 -20.11 -34.08 15.16
N PHE A 320 -21.34 -33.73 15.55
CA PHE A 320 -22.42 -33.29 14.68
C PHE A 320 -22.71 -31.81 14.92
#